data_AF-A5DK81-F1
#
_entry.id   AF-A5DK81-F1
#
_cell.length_a   1.000
_cell.length_b   1.000
_cell.length_c   1.000
_cell.angle_alpha   90.00
_cell.angle_beta   90.00
_cell.angle_gamma   90.00
#
_symmetry.space_group_name_H-M   'P 1'
#
loop_
_entity.id
_entity.type
_entity.pdbx_description
1 polymer ?
#
loop_
_entity_poly.entity_id
_entity_poly.type
_entity_poly.pdbx_seq_one_letter_code
_entity_poly.pdbx_strand_id
1 'polypeptide(L)'
;MPSMETSLPCMLWSGFWFIMAGGLLVSHIWYILRGLTTMDDLSVKQQKRYLRWQQAKQAGKAGNRPSPRQEDGKRYINLRHQDGSRVVVRYSIKDRPYSFSPSRNWIHTFLNGNSLVYNDILPETKYTFSRLIAAIAVSFVPFTETLFRSKTKTSDPPSVTDHYNDYNQAISPSFRNLIESKIAAGDFTIAAHYRAFTEAEAKTVSERDTSDTKGIIDTNGMSETTDLN
;
A
#
# COMPACT_ATOMS: atom_id res chain seq x y z
N MET A 1 -13.72 46.15 34.30
CA MET A 1 -14.36 44.84 34.52
C MET A 1 -14.99 44.40 33.21
N PRO A 2 -14.53 43.32 32.56
CA PRO A 2 -15.17 42.82 31.35
C PRO A 2 -16.60 42.38 31.69
N SER A 3 -17.58 42.84 30.92
CA SER A 3 -18.99 42.53 31.14
C SER A 3 -19.23 41.04 30.94
N MET A 4 -19.96 40.45 31.89
CA MET A 4 -20.25 39.01 31.96
C MET A 4 -20.89 38.47 30.66
N GLU A 5 -21.57 39.34 29.91
CA GLU A 5 -22.22 39.05 28.62
C GLU A 5 -21.25 38.63 27.50
N THR A 6 -19.97 39.01 27.57
CA THR A 6 -18.97 38.63 26.56
C THR A 6 -18.37 37.22 26.76
N SER A 7 -18.51 36.64 27.95
CA SER A 7 -17.92 35.32 28.28
C SER A 7 -18.77 34.12 27.81
N LEU A 8 -20.09 34.29 27.70
CA LEU A 8 -21.04 33.22 27.35
C LEU A 8 -20.80 32.64 25.93
N PRO A 9 -20.63 33.45 24.86
CA PRO A 9 -20.35 32.92 23.53
C PRO A 9 -18.99 32.18 23.46
N CYS A 10 -17.99 32.62 24.23
CA CYS A 10 -16.68 31.97 24.28
C CYS A 10 -16.78 30.57 24.89
N MET A 11 -17.54 30.40 25.98
CA MET A 11 -17.76 29.10 26.60
C MET A 11 -18.50 28.14 25.67
N LEU A 12 -19.57 28.60 25.01
CA LEU A 12 -20.33 27.79 24.04
C LEU A 12 -19.46 27.35 22.86
N TRP A 13 -18.67 28.26 22.29
CA TRP A 13 -17.77 27.94 21.18
C TRP A 13 -16.67 26.95 21.60
N SER A 14 -16.08 27.15 22.79
CA SER A 14 -15.07 26.22 23.31
C SER A 14 -15.63 24.82 23.55
N GLY A 15 -16.84 24.70 24.13
CA GLY A 15 -17.50 23.42 24.37
C GLY A 15 -17.81 22.66 23.08
N PHE A 16 -18.25 23.37 22.03
CA PHE A 16 -18.47 22.77 20.71
C PHE A 16 -17.20 22.12 20.14
N TRP A 17 -16.06 22.79 20.24
CA TRP A 17 -14.77 22.23 19.79
C TRP A 17 -14.36 20.99 20.56
N PHE A 18 -14.55 20.96 21.89
CA PHE A 18 -14.27 19.78 22.69
C PHE A 18 -15.13 18.58 22.29
N ILE A 19 -16.43 18.79 22.01
CA ILE A 19 -17.32 17.73 21.56
C ILE A 19 -16.89 17.19 20.18
N MET A 20 -16.58 18.08 19.24
CA MET A 20 -16.12 17.71 17.89
C MET A 20 -14.78 16.95 17.94
N ALA A 21 -13.81 17.47 18.69
CA ALA A 21 -12.50 16.83 18.88
C ALA A 21 -12.64 15.48 19.62
N GLY A 22 -13.51 15.40 20.62
CA GLY A 22 -13.79 14.17 21.35
C GLY A 22 -14.37 13.07 20.47
N GLY A 23 -15.34 13.40 19.61
CA GLY A 23 -15.89 12.44 18.64
C GLY A 23 -14.83 11.90 17.67
N LEU A 24 -13.95 12.79 17.18
CA LEU A 24 -12.83 12.39 16.32
C LEU A 24 -11.85 11.48 17.08
N LEU A 25 -11.45 11.86 18.31
CA LEU A 25 -10.55 11.07 19.15
C LEU A 25 -11.10 9.66 19.39
N VAL A 26 -12.37 9.53 19.77
CA VAL A 26 -13.01 8.22 20.00
C VAL A 26 -12.96 7.36 18.73
N SER A 27 -13.21 7.95 17.56
CA SER A 27 -13.14 7.22 16.29
C SER A 27 -11.73 6.71 15.97
N HIS A 28 -10.69 7.50 16.25
CA HIS A 28 -9.30 7.10 16.05
C HIS A 28 -8.84 6.04 17.05
N ILE A 29 -9.22 6.17 18.33
CA ILE A 29 -8.97 5.13 19.34
C ILE A 29 -9.57 3.81 18.88
N TRP A 30 -10.81 3.83 18.41
CA TRP A 30 -11.47 2.64 17.86
C TRP A 30 -10.74 2.02 16.67
N TYR A 31 -10.22 2.86 15.76
CA TYR A 31 -9.41 2.41 14.62
C TYR A 31 -8.09 1.76 15.06
N ILE A 32 -7.38 2.37 16.00
CA ILE A 32 -6.13 1.84 16.57
C ILE A 32 -6.37 0.49 17.23
N LEU A 33 -7.42 0.38 18.04
CA LEU A 33 -7.81 -0.85 18.75
C LEU A 33 -8.18 -1.99 17.79
N ARG A 34 -8.72 -1.67 16.60
CA ARG A 34 -9.09 -2.67 15.59
C ARG A 34 -8.01 -2.94 14.55
N GLY A 35 -6.88 -2.23 14.60
CA GLY A 35 -5.85 -2.28 13.56
C GLY A 35 -6.44 -1.97 12.18
N LEU A 36 -7.30 -0.95 12.11
CA LEU A 36 -7.96 -0.49 10.89
C LEU A 36 -7.45 0.91 10.56
N THR A 37 -7.11 1.15 9.30
CA THR A 37 -6.89 2.52 8.84
C THR A 37 -8.22 3.17 8.47
N THR A 38 -8.28 4.49 8.49
CA THR A 38 -9.46 5.25 8.01
C THR A 38 -9.76 4.91 6.55
N MET A 39 -8.72 4.66 5.74
CA MET A 39 -8.86 4.25 4.34
C MET A 39 -9.50 2.87 4.19
N ASP A 40 -9.15 1.91 5.06
CA ASP A 40 -9.77 0.58 5.04
C ASP A 40 -11.25 0.65 5.40
N ASP A 41 -11.61 1.41 6.45
CA ASP A 41 -13.01 1.60 6.83
C ASP A 41 -13.81 2.29 5.71
N LEU A 42 -13.22 3.30 5.06
CA LEU A 42 -13.85 3.97 3.92
C LEU A 42 -14.11 3.00 2.78
N SER A 43 -13.13 2.18 2.39
CA SER A 43 -13.31 1.20 1.32
C SER A 43 -14.32 0.10 1.68
N VAL A 44 -14.35 -0.38 2.93
CA VAL A 44 -15.39 -1.31 3.39
C VAL A 44 -16.78 -0.68 3.31
N LYS A 45 -16.92 0.59 3.71
CA LYS A 45 -18.19 1.32 3.60
C LYS A 45 -18.61 1.56 2.15
N GLN A 46 -17.66 1.85 1.26
CA GLN A 46 -17.88 1.98 -0.19
C GLN A 46 -18.37 0.65 -0.77
N GLN A 47 -17.70 -0.46 -0.49
CA GLN A 47 -18.15 -1.80 -0.90
C GLN A 47 -19.57 -2.10 -0.41
N LYS A 48 -19.86 -1.87 0.88
CA LYS A 48 -21.21 -2.07 1.44
C LYS A 48 -22.27 -1.20 0.77
N ARG A 49 -21.92 0.04 0.41
CA ARG A 49 -22.83 0.95 -0.30
C ARG A 49 -23.11 0.44 -1.72
N TYR A 50 -22.06 0.01 -2.43
CA TYR A 50 -22.16 -0.56 -3.77
C TYR A 50 -23.02 -1.84 -3.78
N LEU A 51 -22.76 -2.79 -2.87
CA LEU A 51 -23.53 -4.02 -2.75
C LEU A 51 -25.02 -3.75 -2.47
N ARG A 52 -25.33 -2.83 -1.54
CA ARG A 52 -26.73 -2.43 -1.27
C ARG A 52 -27.41 -1.81 -2.47
N TRP A 53 -26.70 -0.98 -3.22
CA TRP A 53 -27.23 -0.40 -4.46
C TRP A 53 -27.46 -1.48 -5.51
N GLN A 54 -26.53 -2.43 -5.69
CA GLN A 54 -26.65 -3.54 -6.63
C GLN A 54 -27.85 -4.43 -6.30
N GLN A 55 -28.04 -4.78 -5.03
CA GLN A 55 -29.20 -5.54 -4.55
C GLN A 55 -30.51 -4.78 -4.80
N ALA A 56 -30.54 -3.47 -4.52
CA ALA A 56 -31.70 -2.63 -4.79
C ALA A 56 -32.00 -2.54 -6.30
N LYS A 57 -30.98 -2.50 -7.15
CA LYS A 57 -31.12 -2.48 -8.62
C LYS A 57 -31.69 -3.79 -9.13
N GLN A 58 -31.17 -4.92 -8.67
CA GLN A 58 -31.68 -6.26 -9.01
C GLN A 58 -33.14 -6.45 -8.56
N ALA A 59 -33.52 -5.87 -7.42
CA ALA A 59 -34.89 -5.92 -6.90
C ALA A 59 -35.84 -4.87 -7.54
N GLY A 60 -35.38 -4.06 -8.50
CA GLY A 60 -36.16 -2.96 -9.08
C GLY A 60 -36.46 -1.79 -8.13
N LYS A 61 -35.85 -1.77 -6.93
CA LYS A 61 -36.08 -0.77 -5.86
C LYS A 61 -35.09 0.39 -5.88
N ALA A 62 -34.07 0.37 -6.75
CA ALA A 62 -33.08 1.44 -6.84
C ALA A 62 -33.66 2.75 -7.40
N GLY A 63 -34.74 2.68 -8.19
CA GLY A 63 -35.28 3.84 -8.92
C GLY A 63 -34.22 4.50 -9.78
N ASN A 64 -34.22 5.85 -9.81
CA ASN A 64 -33.26 6.67 -10.54
C ASN A 64 -32.01 7.05 -9.73
N ARG A 65 -31.71 6.33 -8.62
CA ARG A 65 -30.54 6.66 -7.80
C ARG A 65 -29.24 6.38 -8.57
N PRO A 66 -28.30 7.34 -8.66
CA PRO A 66 -27.05 7.14 -9.37
C PRO A 66 -26.24 6.00 -8.74
N SER A 67 -25.46 5.30 -9.57
CA SER A 67 -24.55 4.26 -9.07
C SER A 67 -23.49 4.87 -8.16
N PRO A 68 -23.29 4.34 -6.94
CA PRO A 68 -22.11 4.69 -6.17
C PRO A 68 -20.85 4.17 -6.87
N ARG A 69 -19.68 4.64 -6.44
CA ARG A 69 -18.38 4.10 -6.88
C ARG A 69 -18.37 2.57 -6.70
N GLN A 70 -18.04 1.87 -7.78
CA GLN A 70 -17.88 0.43 -7.75
C GLN A 70 -16.63 0.07 -6.93
N GLU A 71 -16.83 -0.81 -5.94
CA GLU A 71 -15.77 -1.32 -5.06
C GLU A 71 -16.08 -2.79 -4.80
N ASP A 72 -15.40 -3.70 -5.51
CA ASP A 72 -15.73 -5.13 -5.50
C ASP A 72 -15.13 -5.89 -4.31
N GLY A 73 -14.35 -5.22 -3.45
CA GLY A 73 -13.66 -5.89 -2.34
C GLY A 73 -12.33 -6.53 -2.71
N LYS A 74 -11.93 -6.45 -3.99
CA LYS A 74 -10.72 -7.07 -4.52
C LYS A 74 -9.68 -5.98 -4.80
N ARG A 75 -8.48 -6.19 -4.28
CA ARG A 75 -7.31 -5.35 -4.52
C ARG A 75 -6.18 -6.20 -5.07
N TYR A 76 -5.20 -5.54 -5.64
CA TYR A 76 -4.07 -6.18 -6.30
C TYR A 76 -2.78 -5.57 -5.78
N ILE A 77 -1.78 -6.40 -5.56
CA ILE A 77 -0.42 -5.97 -5.25
C ILE A 77 0.50 -6.50 -6.34
N ASN A 78 1.37 -5.62 -6.84
CA ASN A 78 2.37 -5.94 -7.84
C ASN A 78 3.72 -6.15 -7.13
N LEU A 79 4.31 -7.32 -7.29
CA LEU A 79 5.51 -7.75 -6.59
C LEU A 79 6.53 -8.28 -7.58
N ARG A 80 7.82 -8.10 -7.27
CA ARG A 80 8.91 -8.73 -8.00
C ARG A 80 9.04 -10.19 -7.56
N HIS A 81 9.04 -11.11 -8.51
CA HIS A 81 9.25 -12.53 -8.29
C HIS A 81 10.75 -12.86 -8.42
N GLN A 82 11.17 -14.04 -7.93
CA GLN A 82 12.58 -14.46 -7.83
C GLN A 82 13.29 -14.55 -9.19
N ASP A 83 12.55 -14.87 -10.25
CA ASP A 83 12.98 -14.92 -11.65
C ASP A 83 13.15 -13.53 -12.28
N GLY A 84 12.90 -12.46 -11.52
CA GLY A 84 12.93 -11.08 -12.01
C GLY A 84 11.64 -10.62 -12.67
N SER A 85 10.66 -11.50 -12.89
CA SER A 85 9.34 -11.14 -13.41
C SER A 85 8.52 -10.37 -12.37
N ARG A 86 7.43 -9.72 -12.80
CA ARG A 86 6.46 -9.10 -11.89
C ARG A 86 5.16 -9.89 -11.84
N VAL A 87 4.77 -10.27 -10.63
CA VAL A 87 3.55 -11.01 -10.34
C VAL A 87 2.53 -10.11 -9.66
N VAL A 88 1.28 -10.31 -10.04
CA VAL A 88 0.13 -9.61 -9.47
C VAL A 88 -0.65 -10.60 -8.62
N VAL A 89 -0.68 -10.34 -7.33
CA VAL A 89 -1.41 -11.15 -6.34
C VAL A 89 -2.70 -10.42 -5.97
N ARG A 90 -3.82 -11.15 -6.04
CA ARG A 90 -5.13 -10.62 -5.65
C ARG A 90 -5.35 -10.83 -4.16
N TYR A 91 -5.77 -9.79 -3.46
CA TYR A 91 -6.15 -9.84 -2.05
C TYR A 91 -7.48 -9.14 -1.79
N SER A 92 -8.09 -9.42 -0.64
CA SER A 92 -9.36 -8.84 -0.20
C SER A 92 -9.12 -7.57 0.61
N ILE A 93 -10.06 -6.62 0.57
CA ILE A 93 -10.06 -5.45 1.49
C ILE A 93 -10.05 -5.91 2.96
N LYS A 94 -10.55 -7.13 3.23
CA LYS A 94 -10.53 -7.71 4.58
C LYS A 94 -9.14 -8.16 5.05
N ASP A 95 -8.20 -8.35 4.15
CA ASP A 95 -6.87 -8.91 4.45
C ASP A 95 -5.93 -7.87 5.09
N ARG A 96 -6.31 -6.58 5.09
CA ARG A 96 -5.69 -5.45 5.81
C ARG A 96 -4.15 -5.44 5.76
N PRO A 97 -3.54 -4.89 4.69
CA PRO A 97 -2.09 -4.87 4.54
C PRO A 97 -1.34 -4.19 5.70
N TYR A 98 -1.97 -3.20 6.35
CA TYR A 98 -1.37 -2.40 7.42
C TYR A 98 -1.91 -2.72 8.82
N SER A 99 -2.51 -3.91 9.03
CA SER A 99 -2.97 -4.28 10.38
C SER A 99 -1.80 -4.76 11.24
N PHE A 100 -1.31 -3.90 12.12
CA PHE A 100 -0.43 -4.31 13.22
C PHE A 100 -1.23 -4.46 14.52
N SER A 101 -0.59 -5.00 15.56
CA SER A 101 -1.24 -5.13 16.86
C SER A 101 -1.65 -3.76 17.42
N PRO A 102 -2.75 -3.66 18.18
CA PRO A 102 -3.19 -2.40 18.78
C PRO A 102 -2.09 -1.69 19.58
N SER A 103 -1.28 -2.46 20.30
CA SER A 103 -0.13 -1.95 21.06
C SER A 103 0.93 -1.31 20.15
N ARG A 104 1.27 -1.96 19.03
CA ARG A 104 2.22 -1.42 18.03
C ARG A 104 1.68 -0.15 17.41
N ASN A 105 0.40 -0.16 17.00
CA ASN A 105 -0.26 1.02 16.43
C ASN A 105 -0.27 2.21 17.41
N TRP A 106 -0.55 1.96 18.70
CA TRP A 106 -0.58 3.01 19.72
C TRP A 106 0.81 3.63 19.95
N ILE A 107 1.84 2.79 20.13
CA ILE A 107 3.23 3.24 20.26
C ILE A 107 3.65 4.04 19.02
N HIS A 108 3.33 3.53 17.84
CA HIS A 108 3.68 4.17 16.58
C HIS A 108 3.04 5.56 16.43
N THR A 109 1.76 5.65 16.77
CA THR A 109 0.98 6.89 16.67
C THR A 109 1.56 7.97 17.59
N PHE A 110 1.76 7.67 18.87
CA PHE A 110 2.06 8.69 19.88
C PHE A 110 3.54 8.88 20.20
N LEU A 111 4.40 7.86 20.03
CA LEU A 111 5.84 7.99 20.35
C LEU A 111 6.74 8.10 19.12
N ASN A 112 6.32 7.53 17.99
CA ASN A 112 7.15 7.54 16.77
C ASN A 112 6.67 8.59 15.75
N GLY A 113 5.75 9.48 16.15
CA GLY A 113 5.26 10.60 15.34
C GLY A 113 4.60 10.16 14.03
N ASN A 114 4.00 8.96 14.02
CA ASN A 114 3.47 8.34 12.81
C ASN A 114 4.46 8.29 11.63
N SER A 115 5.77 8.30 11.92
CA SER A 115 6.83 8.28 10.92
C SER A 115 6.72 7.01 10.08
N LEU A 116 6.74 7.15 8.75
CA LEU A 116 6.53 6.09 7.74
C LEU A 116 7.51 4.90 7.82
N VAL A 117 8.46 4.92 8.76
CA VAL A 117 9.41 3.85 9.04
C VAL A 117 8.71 2.74 9.83
N TYR A 118 7.70 2.15 9.20
CA TYR A 118 7.22 0.81 9.53
C TYR A 118 8.25 -0.25 9.14
N ASN A 119 9.36 0.14 8.50
CA ASN A 119 10.40 -0.77 8.05
C ASN A 119 10.73 -1.78 9.16
N ASP A 120 11.06 -3.00 8.74
CA ASP A 120 11.63 -4.11 9.52
C ASP A 120 12.89 -3.72 10.36
N ILE A 121 13.21 -2.43 10.45
CA ILE A 121 14.33 -1.78 11.13
C ILE A 121 14.03 -1.51 12.62
N LEU A 122 12.76 -1.48 13.08
CA LEU A 122 12.50 -1.45 14.52
C LEU A 122 12.40 -2.90 15.03
N PRO A 123 13.48 -3.44 15.65
CA PRO A 123 13.43 -4.79 16.19
C PRO A 123 12.25 -4.92 17.16
N GLU A 124 11.65 -6.11 17.27
CA GLU A 124 10.51 -6.36 18.17
C GLU A 124 10.78 -5.88 19.61
N THR A 125 12.06 -5.85 19.99
CA THR A 125 12.58 -5.28 21.25
C THR A 125 12.22 -3.82 21.49
N LYS A 126 11.81 -3.06 20.47
CA LYS A 126 11.32 -1.67 20.60
C LYS A 126 9.82 -1.56 20.89
N TYR A 127 9.07 -2.66 20.88
CA TYR A 127 7.65 -2.69 21.22
C TYR A 127 7.45 -3.30 22.62
N THR A 128 8.01 -2.66 23.64
CA THR A 128 7.88 -3.10 25.04
C THR A 128 6.62 -2.55 25.70
N PHE A 129 6.17 -3.24 26.75
CA PHE A 129 5.05 -2.77 27.59
C PHE A 129 5.33 -1.40 28.23
N SER A 130 6.58 -1.14 28.63
CA SER A 130 6.99 0.17 29.15
C SER A 130 6.79 1.30 28.14
N ARG A 131 7.07 1.05 26.85
CA ARG A 131 6.82 2.03 25.78
C ARG A 131 5.34 2.16 25.47
N LEU A 132 4.54 1.10 25.61
CA LEU A 132 3.09 1.23 25.52
C LEU A 132 2.54 2.15 26.61
N ILE A 133 2.98 1.97 27.86
CA ILE A 133 2.60 2.87 28.97
C ILE A 133 3.02 4.31 28.67
N ALA A 134 4.26 4.52 28.22
CA ALA A 134 4.72 5.85 27.84
C ALA A 134 3.88 6.46 26.71
N ALA A 135 3.50 5.67 25.71
CA ALA A 135 2.65 6.12 24.61
C ALA A 135 1.24 6.51 25.08
N ILE A 136 0.68 5.76 26.02
CA ILE A 136 -0.60 6.10 26.65
C ILE A 136 -0.45 7.39 27.45
N ALA A 137 0.58 7.53 28.28
CA ALA A 137 0.81 8.75 29.05
C ALA A 137 0.95 9.99 28.15
N VAL A 138 1.76 9.88 27.08
CA VAL A 138 1.97 10.95 26.09
C VAL A 138 0.67 11.33 25.39
N SER A 139 -0.23 10.38 25.11
CA SER A 139 -1.52 10.66 24.45
C SER A 139 -2.46 11.59 25.23
N PHE A 140 -2.26 11.74 26.55
CA PHE A 140 -3.08 12.63 27.40
C PHE A 140 -2.42 13.98 27.69
N VAL A 141 -1.15 14.16 27.32
CA VAL A 141 -0.43 15.41 27.58
C VAL A 141 -0.37 16.22 26.28
N PRO A 142 -1.12 17.34 26.19
CA PRO A 142 -1.17 18.13 24.97
C PRO A 142 0.22 18.70 24.64
N PHE A 143 0.52 18.83 23.34
CA PHE A 143 1.76 19.39 22.80
C PHE A 143 3.05 18.63 23.14
N THR A 144 2.99 17.46 23.77
CA THR A 144 4.18 16.61 23.99
C THR A 144 4.90 16.24 22.70
N GLU A 145 4.18 16.12 21.60
CA GLU A 145 4.75 15.91 20.27
C GLU A 145 5.79 16.97 19.88
N THR A 146 5.68 18.19 20.41
CA THR A 146 6.68 19.26 20.16
C THR A 146 8.01 19.00 20.87
N LEU A 147 7.97 18.36 22.03
CA LEU A 147 9.15 18.00 22.83
C LEU A 147 9.78 16.68 22.36
N PHE A 148 8.94 15.74 21.93
CA PHE A 148 9.36 14.41 21.48
C PHE A 148 9.48 14.30 19.97
N ARG A 149 9.53 15.42 19.24
CA ARG A 149 9.68 15.41 17.79
C ARG A 149 10.95 14.63 17.47
N SER A 150 10.76 13.39 17.00
CA SER A 150 11.86 12.55 16.55
C SER A 150 12.64 13.39 15.56
N LYS A 151 13.94 13.55 15.79
CA LYS A 151 14.87 14.15 14.83
C LYS A 151 14.85 13.24 13.60
N THR A 152 13.83 13.41 12.77
CA THR A 152 13.72 12.80 11.46
C THR A 152 14.98 13.24 10.76
N LYS A 153 15.88 12.28 10.50
CA LYS A 153 17.17 12.55 9.88
C LYS A 153 16.92 13.36 8.62
N THR A 154 17.23 14.65 8.68
CA THR A 154 17.39 15.52 7.52
C THR A 154 18.77 15.25 6.95
N SER A 155 19.01 13.99 6.60
CA SER A 155 20.16 13.63 5.77
C SER A 155 19.53 13.35 4.42
N ASP A 156 19.88 14.14 3.42
CA ASP A 156 19.54 13.83 2.04
C ASP A 156 19.80 12.33 1.80
N PRO A 157 18.80 11.55 1.36
CA PRO A 157 19.00 10.13 1.14
C PRO A 157 20.07 9.98 0.05
N PRO A 158 21.15 9.21 0.29
CA PRO A 158 22.30 9.14 -0.61
C PRO A 158 21.96 8.50 -1.97
N SER A 159 20.79 7.88 -2.11
CA SER A 159 20.29 7.37 -3.39
C SER A 159 18.76 7.44 -3.49
N VAL A 160 18.24 7.60 -4.72
CA VAL A 160 16.80 7.49 -5.05
C VAL A 160 16.23 6.14 -4.59
N THR A 161 17.06 5.10 -4.56
CA THR A 161 16.73 3.75 -4.11
C THR A 161 16.42 3.70 -2.61
N ASP A 162 17.21 4.41 -1.80
CA ASP A 162 16.98 4.52 -0.36
C ASP A 162 15.70 5.33 -0.07
N HIS A 163 15.49 6.40 -0.84
CA HIS A 163 14.25 7.18 -0.80
C HIS A 163 13.03 6.35 -1.23
N TYR A 164 13.15 5.38 -2.14
CA TYR A 164 12.03 4.51 -2.50
C TYR A 164 11.73 3.50 -1.39
N ASN A 165 12.77 2.94 -0.77
CA ASN A 165 12.63 1.98 0.32
C ASN A 165 12.05 2.60 1.60
N ASP A 166 12.33 3.87 1.88
CA ASP A 166 11.75 4.60 3.02
C ASP A 166 10.23 4.82 2.90
N TYR A 167 9.69 4.79 1.69
CA TYR A 167 8.26 4.96 1.40
C TYR A 167 7.58 3.65 1.01
N ASN A 168 8.34 2.56 0.92
CA ASN A 168 7.79 1.23 0.74
C ASN A 168 7.14 0.82 2.06
N GLN A 169 5.89 1.24 2.24
CA GLN A 169 5.10 1.09 3.45
C GLN A 169 5.26 -0.33 3.98
N ALA A 170 5.84 -0.49 5.17
CA ALA A 170 6.04 -1.85 5.62
C ALA A 170 4.68 -2.52 5.82
N ILE A 171 4.60 -3.64 5.16
CA ILE A 171 3.43 -4.48 5.10
C ILE A 171 3.45 -5.32 6.38
N SER A 172 2.29 -5.51 6.99
CA SER A 172 2.20 -6.35 8.19
C SER A 172 2.75 -7.76 7.91
N PRO A 173 3.51 -8.38 8.85
CA PRO A 173 4.05 -9.73 8.66
C PRO A 173 2.97 -10.76 8.32
N SER A 174 1.78 -10.61 8.92
CA SER A 174 0.61 -11.45 8.61
C SER A 174 0.19 -11.35 7.14
N PHE A 175 0.16 -10.14 6.58
CA PHE A 175 -0.19 -9.95 5.18
C PHE A 175 0.93 -10.42 4.27
N ARG A 176 2.20 -10.20 4.63
CA ARG A 176 3.34 -10.74 3.88
C ARG A 176 3.26 -12.26 3.76
N ASN A 177 3.04 -12.97 4.88
CA ASN A 177 2.87 -14.42 4.88
C ASN A 177 1.66 -14.88 4.03
N LEU A 178 0.56 -14.10 4.06
CA LEU A 178 -0.60 -14.36 3.21
C LEU A 178 -0.25 -14.27 1.71
N ILE A 179 0.52 -13.25 1.32
CA ILE A 179 0.96 -13.07 -0.06
C ILE A 179 1.95 -14.16 -0.47
N GLU A 180 2.94 -14.46 0.37
CA GLU A 180 3.92 -15.53 0.12
C GLU A 180 3.24 -16.89 -0.03
N SER A 181 2.23 -17.20 0.80
CA SER A 181 1.46 -18.44 0.67
C SER A 181 0.63 -18.51 -0.61
N LYS A 182 0.07 -17.38 -1.09
CA LYS A 182 -0.61 -17.32 -2.40
C LYS A 182 0.34 -17.52 -3.56
N ILE A 183 1.54 -16.95 -3.50
CA ILE A 183 2.57 -17.15 -4.51
C ILE A 183 3.00 -18.62 -4.53
N ALA A 184 3.29 -19.21 -3.37
CA ALA A 184 3.65 -20.62 -3.25
C ALA A 184 2.53 -21.57 -3.76
N ALA A 185 1.27 -21.18 -3.59
CA ALA A 185 0.12 -21.94 -4.10
C ALA A 185 -0.16 -21.72 -5.61
N GLY A 186 0.56 -20.82 -6.28
CA GLY A 186 0.30 -20.47 -7.68
C GLY A 186 -0.92 -19.56 -7.90
N ASP A 187 -1.50 -18.98 -6.84
CA ASP A 187 -2.62 -18.01 -6.94
C ASP A 187 -2.10 -16.60 -7.26
N PHE A 188 -1.45 -16.47 -8.42
CA PHE A 188 -0.97 -15.20 -8.93
C PHE A 188 -1.12 -15.12 -10.45
N THR A 189 -1.07 -13.90 -10.97
CA THR A 189 -1.12 -13.64 -12.41
C THR A 189 0.14 -12.88 -12.84
N ILE A 190 0.76 -13.27 -13.94
CA ILE A 190 1.87 -12.52 -14.53
C ILE A 190 1.30 -11.26 -15.17
N ALA A 191 1.89 -10.11 -14.87
CA ALA A 191 1.36 -8.85 -15.38
C ALA A 191 1.41 -8.80 -16.92
N ALA A 192 0.30 -8.40 -17.56
CA ALA A 192 0.15 -8.49 -19.02
C ALA A 192 1.23 -7.75 -19.81
N HIS A 193 1.75 -6.64 -19.29
CA HIS A 193 2.86 -5.91 -19.93
C HIS A 193 4.13 -6.76 -19.99
N TYR A 194 4.43 -7.56 -18.97
CA TYR A 194 5.58 -8.46 -19.00
C TYR A 194 5.39 -9.58 -20.01
N ARG A 195 4.19 -10.15 -20.14
CA ARG A 195 3.90 -11.15 -21.19
C ARG A 195 4.19 -10.60 -22.58
N ALA A 196 3.75 -9.37 -22.86
CA ALA A 196 4.01 -8.73 -24.15
C ALA A 196 5.52 -8.52 -24.39
N PHE A 197 6.29 -8.18 -23.36
CA PHE A 197 7.76 -8.07 -23.47
C PHE A 197 8.42 -9.42 -23.71
N THR A 198 8.07 -10.48 -22.97
CA THR A 198 8.65 -11.82 -23.20
C THR A 198 8.25 -12.41 -24.55
N GLU A 199 7.02 -12.19 -25.01
CA GLU A 199 6.58 -12.62 -26.34
C GLU A 199 7.32 -11.87 -27.46
N ALA A 200 7.57 -10.57 -27.29
CA ALA A 200 8.35 -9.78 -28.23
C ALA A 200 9.83 -10.21 -28.27
N GLU A 201 10.43 -10.46 -27.10
CA GLU A 201 11.81 -10.93 -26.98
C GLU A 201 11.98 -12.32 -27.62
N ALA A 202 11.08 -13.26 -27.31
CA ALA A 202 11.08 -14.60 -27.91
C ALA A 202 10.96 -14.56 -29.45
N LYS A 203 10.15 -13.63 -29.99
CA LYS A 203 10.02 -13.45 -31.44
C LYS A 203 11.33 -12.92 -32.07
N THR A 204 12.00 -11.97 -31.43
CA THR A 204 13.28 -11.43 -31.93
C THR A 204 14.42 -12.45 -31.90
N VAL A 205 14.44 -13.36 -30.92
CA VAL A 205 15.43 -14.44 -30.85
C VAL A 205 15.19 -15.47 -31.96
N SER A 206 13.95 -15.88 -32.18
CA SER A 206 13.57 -16.80 -33.27
C SER A 206 13.90 -16.24 -34.68
N GLU A 207 13.71 -14.93 -34.90
CA GLU A 207 14.07 -14.28 -36.16
C GLU A 207 15.59 -14.17 -36.38
N ARG A 208 16.40 -14.04 -35.32
CA ARG A 208 17.87 -14.11 -35.44
C ARG A 208 18.35 -15.50 -35.82
N ASP A 209 17.88 -16.52 -35.12
CA ASP A 209 18.30 -17.92 -35.33
C ASP A 209 17.91 -18.46 -36.72
N THR A 210 16.88 -17.88 -37.35
CA THR A 210 16.47 -18.24 -38.73
C THR A 210 17.22 -17.45 -39.81
N SER A 211 17.85 -16.32 -39.47
CA SER A 211 18.66 -15.53 -40.41
C SER A 211 20.08 -16.07 -40.60
N ASP A 212 20.69 -16.62 -39.54
CA ASP A 212 22.05 -17.18 -39.60
C ASP A 212 22.13 -18.49 -40.39
N THR A 213 21.03 -19.26 -40.45
CA THR A 213 20.99 -20.53 -41.22
C THR A 213 20.80 -20.32 -42.72
N LYS A 214 20.37 -19.13 -43.16
CA LYS A 214 20.16 -18.80 -44.58
C LYS A 214 21.39 -18.22 -45.28
N GLY A 215 22.46 -17.90 -44.56
CA GLY A 215 23.67 -17.29 -45.12
C GLY A 215 24.80 -18.26 -45.53
N ILE A 216 24.65 -19.57 -45.29
CA ILE A 216 25.75 -20.55 -45.47
C ILE A 216 25.61 -21.39 -46.75
N ILE A 217 24.51 -21.26 -47.50
CA ILE A 217 24.30 -21.97 -48.77
C ILE A 217 24.22 -20.91 -49.87
N ASP A 218 25.36 -20.41 -50.38
CA ASP A 218 25.48 -19.80 -51.73
C ASP A 218 26.89 -19.19 -51.97
N THR A 219 27.96 -19.89 -51.60
CA THR A 219 29.33 -19.52 -52.04
C THR A 219 30.17 -20.76 -52.33
N ASN A 220 29.89 -21.46 -53.43
CA ASN A 220 30.88 -22.30 -54.13
C ASN A 220 30.35 -22.66 -55.53
N GLY A 221 30.46 -21.71 -56.46
CA GLY A 221 30.05 -21.92 -57.83
C GLY A 221 30.55 -20.82 -58.75
N MET A 222 31.87 -20.69 -58.91
CA MET A 222 32.41 -19.87 -60.00
C MET A 222 33.72 -20.46 -60.55
N SER A 223 33.51 -21.39 -61.49
CA SER A 223 34.23 -21.59 -62.76
C SER A 223 35.61 -20.91 -62.92
N GLU A 224 36.65 -21.74 -62.92
CA GLU A 224 37.95 -21.43 -63.51
C GLU A 224 38.07 -22.17 -64.85
N THR A 225 37.95 -21.45 -65.96
CA THR A 225 38.32 -21.91 -67.31
C THR A 225 39.27 -20.86 -67.88
N THR A 226 40.56 -21.19 -67.88
CA THR A 226 41.61 -20.38 -68.50
C THR A 226 42.15 -21.15 -69.69
N ASP A 227 41.79 -20.69 -70.88
CA ASP A 227 42.36 -21.13 -72.16
C ASP A 227 43.81 -20.64 -72.28
N LEU A 228 44.72 -21.53 -72.68
CA LEU A 228 46.09 -21.20 -73.10
C LEU A 228 46.28 -21.64 -74.55
N ASN A 229 46.61 -20.66 -75.39
CA ASN A 229 47.35 -20.81 -76.64
C ASN A 229 48.86 -20.70 -76.35
#